data_AF-A0A182G1C5-F1
#
_entry.id   AF-A0A182G1C5-F1
#
_cell.length_a   1.000
_cell.length_b   1.000
_cell.length_c   1.000
_cell.angle_alpha   90.00
_cell.angle_beta   90.00
_cell.angle_gamma   90.00
#
_symmetry.space_group_name_H-M   'P 1'
#
loop_
_entity.id
_entity.type
_entity.pdbx_description
1 polymer ?
#
loop_
_entity_poly.entity_id
_entity_poly.type
_entity_poly.pdbx_seq_one_letter_code
_entity_poly.pdbx_strand_id
1 'polypeptide(L)'
;MIEKSCKTAPPELARALRDIYELYAYDEAMKAVGDLLRFTTISESDISRLQQKLEGALAAIRPNAVGIVDSFDIPDMVLGSALGAYDGNVYERLFEEAKKSPLNQEPVNKSFHLYLKPFMKSNL
;
A
#
# COMPACT_ATOMS: atom_id res chain seq x y z
N MET A 1 23.04 12.15 -3.47
CA MET A 1 23.21 11.68 -2.07
C MET A 1 23.21 10.15 -2.03
N ILE A 2 22.18 9.50 -2.59
CA ILE A 2 22.08 8.03 -2.71
C ILE A 2 23.27 7.38 -3.43
N GLU A 3 23.78 7.94 -4.53
CA GLU A 3 24.95 7.38 -5.23
C GLU A 3 26.25 7.42 -4.41
N LYS A 4 26.36 8.29 -3.40
CA LYS A 4 27.51 8.26 -2.49
C LYS A 4 27.36 7.12 -1.48
N SER A 5 26.17 6.96 -0.90
CA SER A 5 25.86 5.87 0.05
C SER A 5 25.93 4.48 -0.61
N CYS A 6 25.54 4.36 -1.88
CA CYS A 6 25.58 3.10 -2.62
C CYS A 6 27.01 2.61 -2.92
N LYS A 7 28.03 3.48 -2.88
CA LYS A 7 29.44 3.10 -3.10
C LYS A 7 30.07 2.37 -1.92
N THR A 8 29.55 2.59 -0.72
CA THR A 8 30.06 2.01 0.52
C THR A 8 29.20 0.85 1.02
N ALA A 9 28.02 0.65 0.45
CA ALA A 9 27.09 -0.42 0.81
C ALA A 9 27.42 -1.74 0.08
N PRO A 10 27.02 -2.90 0.64
CA PRO A 10 27.02 -4.16 -0.08
C PRO A 10 26.28 -4.06 -1.42
N PRO A 11 26.72 -4.77 -2.48
CA PRO A 11 26.14 -4.66 -3.81
C PRO A 11 24.61 -4.87 -3.86
N GLU A 12 24.12 -5.82 -3.08
CA GLU A 12 22.71 -6.20 -3.01
C GLU A 12 21.87 -5.11 -2.35
N LEU A 13 22.37 -4.53 -1.26
CA LEU A 13 21.73 -3.41 -0.57
C LEU A 13 21.75 -2.16 -1.47
N ALA A 14 22.87 -1.88 -2.13
CA ALA A 14 22.99 -0.77 -3.06
C ALA A 14 21.98 -0.90 -4.22
N ARG A 15 21.74 -2.11 -4.72
CA ARG A 15 20.72 -2.37 -5.75
C ARG A 15 19.31 -2.07 -5.23
N ALA A 16 18.93 -2.61 -4.06
CA ALA A 16 17.60 -2.37 -3.50
C ALA A 16 17.34 -0.88 -3.22
N LEU A 17 18.34 -0.15 -2.72
CA LEU A 17 18.24 1.30 -2.48
C LEU A 17 18.10 2.09 -3.79
N ARG A 18 18.77 1.67 -4.87
CA ARG A 18 18.60 2.29 -6.20
C ARG A 18 17.21 2.03 -6.76
N ASP A 19 16.71 0.81 -6.67
CA ASP A 19 15.37 0.46 -7.17
C ASP A 19 14.28 1.32 -6.47
N ILE A 20 14.38 1.50 -5.16
CA ILE A 20 13.48 2.38 -4.38
C ILE A 20 13.62 3.84 -4.84
N TYR A 21 14.85 4.32 -5.02
CA TYR A 21 15.11 5.69 -5.43
C TYR A 21 14.58 6.01 -6.82
N GLU A 22 14.83 5.12 -7.79
CA GLU A 22 14.36 5.27 -9.16
C GLU A 22 12.83 5.29 -9.20
N LEU A 23 12.18 4.36 -8.48
CA LEU A 23 10.73 4.35 -8.36
C LEU A 23 10.20 5.67 -7.80
N TYR A 24 10.77 6.15 -6.69
CA TYR A 24 10.37 7.43 -6.09
C TYR A 24 10.58 8.61 -7.03
N ALA A 25 11.74 8.69 -7.70
CA ALA A 25 12.06 9.78 -8.60
C ALA A 25 11.13 9.82 -9.82
N TYR A 26 10.82 8.67 -10.41
CA TYR A 26 9.91 8.58 -11.55
C TYR A 26 8.47 8.88 -11.15
N ASP A 27 8.00 8.37 -10.00
CA ASP A 27 6.65 8.65 -9.49
C ASP A 27 6.45 10.14 -9.17
N GLU A 28 7.40 10.78 -8.48
CA GLU A 28 7.35 12.22 -8.21
C GLU A 28 7.39 13.06 -9.49
N ALA A 29 8.24 12.68 -10.46
CA ALA A 29 8.27 13.36 -11.75
C ALA A 29 6.94 13.20 -12.51
N MET A 30 6.30 12.03 -12.46
CA MET A 30 4.98 11.79 -13.07
C MET A 30 3.88 12.62 -12.40
N LYS A 31 3.90 12.77 -11.07
CA LYS A 31 2.97 13.65 -10.34
C LYS A 31 3.20 15.13 -10.67
N ALA A 32 4.43 15.52 -10.98
CA ALA A 32 4.83 16.89 -11.30
C ALA A 32 4.83 17.22 -12.80
N VAL A 33 4.23 16.39 -13.67
CA VAL A 33 4.28 16.58 -15.14
C VAL A 33 3.82 17.97 -15.58
N GLY A 34 2.79 18.55 -14.94
CA GLY A 34 2.33 19.89 -15.26
C GLY A 34 3.39 20.98 -15.05
N ASP A 35 4.13 20.91 -13.95
CA ASP A 35 5.22 21.85 -13.66
C ASP A 35 6.43 21.60 -14.56
N LEU A 36 6.74 20.32 -14.84
CA LEU A 36 7.81 19.98 -15.76
C LEU A 36 7.53 20.51 -17.17
N LEU A 37 6.30 20.37 -17.68
CA LEU A 37 5.89 20.95 -18.97
C LEU A 37 5.96 22.48 -18.98
N ARG A 38 5.69 23.13 -17.85
CA ARG A 38 5.65 24.59 -17.75
C ARG A 38 7.03 25.23 -17.61
N PHE A 39 7.95 24.58 -16.88
CA PHE A 39 9.21 25.20 -16.46
C PHE A 39 10.46 24.52 -17.03
N THR A 40 10.31 23.47 -17.83
CA THR A 40 11.43 22.77 -18.47
C THR A 40 11.17 22.57 -19.97
N THR A 41 12.12 21.95 -20.67
CA THR A 41 12.01 21.67 -22.11
C THR A 41 11.54 20.26 -22.42
N ILE A 42 10.90 19.57 -21.46
CA ILE A 42 10.42 18.20 -21.68
C ILE A 42 9.31 18.18 -22.73
N SER A 43 9.31 17.12 -23.53
CA SER A 43 8.29 16.87 -24.55
C SER A 43 7.31 15.78 -24.11
N GLU A 44 6.23 15.60 -24.85
CA GLU A 44 5.33 14.45 -24.70
C GLU A 44 6.07 13.11 -24.83
N SER A 45 7.09 13.04 -25.68
CA SER A 45 7.93 11.85 -25.83
C SER A 45 8.76 11.55 -24.58
N ASP A 46 9.22 12.58 -23.87
CA ASP A 46 9.91 12.44 -22.59
C ASP A 46 8.98 11.96 -21.49
N ILE A 47 7.73 12.44 -21.46
CA ILE A 47 6.70 11.97 -20.53
C ILE A 47 6.38 10.50 -20.79
N SER A 48 6.23 10.11 -22.05
CA SER A 48 6.01 8.72 -22.43
C SER A 48 7.16 7.82 -21.98
N ARG A 49 8.40 8.29 -22.12
CA ARG A 49 9.59 7.59 -21.63
C ARG A 49 9.64 7.52 -20.10
N LEU A 50 9.22 8.57 -19.42
CA LEU A 50 9.14 8.62 -17.96
C LEU A 50 8.11 7.61 -17.43
N GLN A 51 6.95 7.50 -18.07
CA GLN A 51 5.93 6.49 -17.76
C GLN A 51 6.48 5.08 -17.92
N GLN A 52 7.18 4.78 -19.03
CA GLN A 52 7.83 3.48 -19.24
C GLN A 52 8.88 3.17 -18.17
N LYS A 53 9.62 4.19 -17.72
CA LYS A 53 10.61 4.06 -16.64
C LYS A 53 9.96 3.77 -15.29
N LEU A 54 8.85 4.43 -14.98
CA LEU A 54 8.05 4.15 -13.79
C LEU A 54 7.52 2.70 -13.79
N GLU A 55 6.95 2.25 -14.90
CA GLU A 55 6.47 0.87 -15.04
C GLU A 55 7.60 -0.16 -14.91
N GLY A 56 8.76 0.13 -15.51
CA GLY A 56 9.96 -0.69 -15.34
C GLY A 56 10.46 -0.75 -13.90
N ALA A 57 10.45 0.37 -13.18
CA ALA A 57 10.83 0.44 -11.77
C ALA A 57 9.85 -0.34 -10.86
N LEU A 58 8.54 -0.27 -11.13
CA LEU A 58 7.52 -1.07 -10.45
C LEU A 58 7.75 -2.58 -10.67
N ALA A 59 8.11 -2.99 -11.90
CA ALA A 59 8.44 -4.38 -12.19
C ALA A 59 9.74 -4.82 -11.49
N ALA A 60 10.74 -3.94 -11.40
CA ALA A 60 12.03 -4.22 -10.77
C ALA A 60 11.91 -4.37 -9.25
N ILE A 61 11.09 -3.55 -8.58
CA ILE A 61 10.93 -3.62 -7.12
C ILE A 61 10.08 -4.81 -6.68
N ARG A 62 9.14 -5.26 -7.52
CA ARG A 62 8.14 -6.30 -7.21
C ARG A 62 8.71 -7.55 -6.52
N PRO A 63 9.81 -8.18 -6.98
CA PRO A 63 10.33 -9.39 -6.36
C PRO A 63 10.82 -9.19 -4.92
N ASN A 64 11.25 -7.97 -4.59
CA ASN A 64 11.79 -7.63 -3.27
C ASN A 64 10.82 -6.82 -2.41
N ALA A 65 9.63 -6.47 -2.91
CA ALA A 65 8.71 -5.57 -2.23
C ALA A 65 8.36 -6.04 -0.81
N VAL A 66 8.08 -7.34 -0.64
CA VAL A 66 7.84 -7.96 0.67
C VAL A 66 9.08 -7.89 1.55
N GLY A 67 10.25 -8.31 1.05
CA GLY A 67 11.50 -8.24 1.81
C GLY A 67 11.92 -6.82 2.23
N ILE A 68 11.56 -5.80 1.44
CA ILE A 68 11.80 -4.40 1.79
C ILE A 68 10.92 -3.98 2.97
N VAL A 69 9.63 -4.31 2.98
CA VAL A 69 8.75 -3.96 4.11
C VAL A 69 9.04 -4.80 5.35
N ASP A 70 9.46 -6.07 5.18
CA ASP A 70 9.90 -6.93 6.28
C ASP A 70 11.17 -6.40 6.96
N SER A 71 12.03 -5.68 6.23
CA SER A 71 13.24 -5.08 6.79
C SER A 71 12.99 -4.00 7.85
N PHE A 72 11.75 -3.51 7.97
CA PHE A 72 11.35 -2.61 9.05
C PHE A 72 11.18 -3.33 10.39
N ASP A 73 11.13 -4.67 10.38
CA ASP A 73 11.06 -5.52 11.57
C ASP A 73 9.95 -5.10 12.54
N ILE A 74 8.76 -4.80 11.98
CA ILE A 74 7.59 -4.35 12.75
C ILE A 74 6.84 -5.59 13.25
N PRO A 75 6.75 -5.83 14.57
CA PRO A 75 6.00 -6.98 15.08
C PRO A 75 4.49 -6.86 14.84
N ASP A 76 3.80 -7.98 14.62
CA ASP A 76 2.34 -8.03 14.43
C ASP A 76 1.55 -7.29 15.52
N MET A 77 2.01 -7.35 16.78
CA MET A 77 1.38 -6.64 17.91
C MET A 77 1.43 -5.12 17.75
N VAL A 78 2.52 -4.61 17.17
CA VAL A 78 2.70 -3.18 16.90
C VAL A 78 1.94 -2.78 15.64
N LEU A 79 1.99 -3.63 14.60
CA LEU A 79 1.31 -3.38 13.33
C LEU A 79 -0.23 -3.39 13.47
N GLY A 80 -0.76 -4.30 14.31
CA GLY A 80 -2.19 -4.35 14.64
C GLY A 80 -3.10 -4.60 13.44
N SER A 81 -2.61 -5.28 12.40
CA SER A 81 -3.32 -5.46 11.13
C SER A 81 -3.53 -6.94 10.81
N ALA A 82 -4.79 -7.36 10.69
CA ALA A 82 -5.12 -8.70 10.20
C ALA A 82 -4.70 -8.92 8.73
N LEU A 83 -4.73 -7.86 7.91
CA LEU A 83 -4.27 -7.90 6.51
C LEU A 83 -2.75 -7.94 6.40
N GLY A 84 -2.05 -7.31 7.35
CA GLY A 84 -0.59 -7.22 7.39
C GLY A 84 0.07 -8.34 8.20
N ALA A 85 -0.63 -9.46 8.43
CA ALA A 85 -0.10 -10.56 9.22
C ALA A 85 1.20 -11.12 8.62
N TYR A 86 2.27 -11.17 9.42
CA TYR A 86 3.58 -11.65 8.97
C TYR A 86 3.55 -13.07 8.38
N ASP A 87 2.74 -13.95 8.96
CA ASP A 87 2.59 -15.35 8.52
C ASP A 87 1.71 -15.51 7.27
N GLY A 88 1.13 -14.42 6.75
CA GLY A 88 0.22 -14.44 5.61
C GLY A 88 -1.15 -15.08 5.89
N ASN A 89 -1.48 -15.43 7.15
CA ASN A 89 -2.74 -16.07 7.53
C ASN A 89 -3.89 -15.05 7.66
N VAL A 90 -4.19 -14.38 6.54
CA VAL A 90 -5.03 -13.18 6.53
C VAL A 90 -6.52 -13.49 6.73
N TYR A 91 -7.06 -14.51 6.09
CA TYR A 91 -8.51 -14.75 6.06
C TYR A 91 -9.08 -15.16 7.42
N GLU A 92 -8.39 -16.07 8.10
CA GLU A 92 -8.71 -16.55 9.42
C GLU A 92 -8.64 -15.41 10.44
N ARG A 93 -7.57 -14.61 10.40
CA ARG A 93 -7.40 -13.45 11.28
C ARG A 93 -8.47 -12.39 11.03
N LEU A 94 -8.80 -12.08 9.77
CA LEU A 94 -9.90 -11.16 9.43
C LEU A 94 -11.23 -11.63 10.01
N PHE A 95 -11.53 -12.93 9.90
CA PHE A 95 -12.75 -13.49 10.45
C PHE A 95 -12.82 -13.40 11.97
N GLU A 96 -11.72 -13.73 12.65
CA GLU A 96 -11.64 -13.61 14.11
C GLU A 96 -11.72 -12.14 14.58
N GLU A 97 -11.11 -11.19 13.87
CA GLU A 97 -11.26 -9.76 14.16
C GLU A 97 -12.71 -9.28 13.95
N ALA A 98 -13.37 -9.73 12.88
CA ALA A 98 -14.76 -9.37 12.63
C ALA A 98 -15.68 -9.84 13.76
N LYS A 99 -15.48 -11.05 14.31
CA LYS A 99 -16.27 -11.57 15.44
C LYS A 99 -16.16 -10.72 16.71
N LYS A 100 -15.03 -10.06 16.94
CA LYS A 100 -14.82 -9.21 18.13
C LYS A 100 -15.65 -7.93 18.11
N SER A 101 -16.22 -7.55 16.97
CA SER A 101 -17.07 -6.36 16.85
C SER A 101 -18.24 -6.42 17.86
N PRO A 102 -18.49 -5.33 18.61
CA PRO A 102 -19.66 -5.26 19.50
C PRO A 102 -21.00 -5.49 18.78
N LEU A 103 -21.07 -5.21 17.48
CA LEU A 103 -22.28 -5.43 16.67
C LEU A 103 -22.61 -6.92 16.48
N ASN A 104 -21.62 -7.80 16.62
CA ASN A 104 -21.77 -9.24 16.41
C ASN A 104 -22.03 -10.01 17.72
N GLN A 105 -22.17 -9.31 18.86
CA GLN A 105 -22.46 -9.93 20.16
C GLN A 105 -23.91 -10.45 20.26
N GLU A 106 -24.81 -9.87 19.47
CA GLU A 106 -26.20 -10.29 19.38
C GLU A 106 -26.49 -10.85 17.97
N PRO A 107 -27.09 -12.04 17.83
CA PRO A 107 -27.44 -12.58 16.52
C PRO A 107 -28.51 -11.74 15.81
N VAL A 108 -29.34 -11.03 16.57
CA VAL A 108 -30.30 -10.03 16.07
C VAL A 108 -30.15 -8.78 16.92
N ASN A 109 -29.63 -7.71 16.31
CA ASN A 109 -29.36 -6.46 17.01
C ASN A 109 -30.66 -5.83 17.56
N LYS A 110 -30.59 -5.24 18.77
CA LYS A 110 -31.71 -4.49 19.38
C LYS A 110 -32.42 -3.50 18.43
N SER A 111 -31.68 -2.85 17.52
CA SER A 111 -32.23 -1.92 16.52
C SER A 111 -33.29 -2.57 15.61
N PHE A 112 -33.15 -3.87 15.33
CA PHE A 112 -34.16 -4.60 14.58
C PHE A 112 -35.50 -4.64 15.32
N HIS A 113 -35.49 -4.92 16.62
CA HIS A 113 -36.71 -5.00 17.41
C HIS A 113 -37.41 -3.65 17.59
N LEU A 114 -36.64 -2.58 17.75
CA LEU A 114 -37.16 -1.24 18.00
C LEU A 114 -37.70 -0.56 16.73
N TYR A 115 -37.04 -0.75 15.59
CA TYR A 115 -37.28 0.08 14.40
C TYR A 115 -37.65 -0.75 13.17
N LEU A 116 -36.83 -1.74 12.80
CA LEU A 116 -37.05 -2.50 11.55
C LEU A 116 -38.28 -3.41 11.63
N LYS A 117 -38.45 -4.15 12.74
CA LYS A 117 -39.55 -5.11 12.90
C LYS A 117 -40.93 -4.43 12.93
N PRO A 118 -41.15 -3.31 13.65
CA PRO A 118 -42.40 -2.56 13.55
C PRO A 118 -42.61 -1.98 12.15
N PHE A 119 -41.57 -1.43 11.52
CA PHE A 119 -41.65 -0.87 10.16
C PHE A 119 -42.07 -1.93 9.13
N MET A 120 -41.42 -3.09 9.11
CA MET A 120 -41.74 -4.19 8.18
C MET A 120 -43.15 -4.80 8.40
N LYS A 121 -43.74 -4.61 9.57
CA LYS A 121 -45.12 -5.05 9.89
C LYS A 121 -46.17 -3.98 9.65
N SER A 122 -45.75 -2.73 9.46
CA SER A 122 -46.64 -1.62 9.14
C SER A 122 -47.00 -1.72 7.65
N ASN A 123 -48.27 -1.93 7.32
CA ASN A 123 -48.76 -1.91 5.93
C ASN A 123 -48.89 -0.47 5.39
N LEU A 124 -47.85 0.36 5.56
CA LEU A 124 -47.77 1.66 4.88
C LEU A 124 -47.35 1.46 3.42
#